data_AF-A0A4Q3IQJ4-F1
#
_entry.id   AF-A0A4Q3IQJ4-F1
#
_cell.length_a   1.000
_cell.length_b   1.000
_cell.length_c   1.000
_cell.angle_alpha   90.00
_cell.angle_beta   90.00
_cell.angle_gamma   90.00
#
_symmetry.space_group_name_H-M   'P 1'
#
loop_
_entity.id
_entity.type
_entity.pdbx_description
1 polymer ?
#
loop_
_entity_poly.entity_id
_entity_poly.type
_entity_poly.pdbx_seq_one_letter_code
_entity_poly.pdbx_strand_id
1 'polypeptide(L)'
;MARAILIVLDSVGCGGAEDAAAYGDEGSDTLGHIAEACAEGRGDREGLRSGPLHIPNLARLGLSHACEASTGRPLAGVARPEAPQGQYGYGVEVSQGKDTPSGHWEIAGCPVPFKWGYFTTLENTFPPDLVAAIIREGTLPGILGNRHASGTAVIDELAEEHIATGKPICYTSVDSVLQIAAHEEHFGLGRLYALCKTVRVLVDPLRIGRVIARPFVGTTETGFTRTGNRKDFAIPPPDETILDRLAAKGRPVVTVGKIGDIFAHRNTGEEIKPFGNAAMFAAALEAFERLPDGGFCFVNLVDFDTEYGHRRDIPGYAAALEAFDRDLPRLEALLRPGDLAVITADHGNDP
;
A
#
# COMPACT_ATOMS: atom_id res chain seq x y z
N MET A 1 28.24 11.87 -6.88
CA MET A 1 26.98 11.66 -7.65
C MET A 1 25.81 11.90 -6.72
N ALA A 2 24.76 12.57 -7.20
CA ALA A 2 23.56 12.87 -6.40
C ALA A 2 22.93 11.62 -5.77
N ARG A 3 22.47 11.72 -4.52
CA ARG A 3 21.57 10.75 -3.90
C ARG A 3 20.13 11.16 -4.21
N ALA A 4 19.20 10.22 -4.17
CA ALA A 4 17.79 10.52 -4.31
C ALA A 4 16.94 9.83 -3.24
N ILE A 5 15.92 10.53 -2.76
CA ILE A 5 14.88 10.00 -1.88
C ILE A 5 13.52 10.25 -2.51
N LEU A 6 12.71 9.19 -2.62
CA LEU A 6 11.34 9.23 -3.09
C LEU A 6 10.43 8.80 -1.94
N ILE A 7 9.52 9.69 -1.55
CA ILE A 7 8.57 9.47 -0.45
C ILE A 7 7.17 9.47 -1.05
N VAL A 8 6.50 8.34 -0.92
CA VAL A 8 5.08 8.20 -1.23
C VAL A 8 4.29 8.36 0.07
N LEU A 9 3.46 9.39 0.12
CA LEU A 9 2.42 9.56 1.11
C LEU A 9 1.21 8.78 0.59
N ASP A 10 1.09 7.52 1.02
CA ASP A 10 0.12 6.56 0.48
C ASP A 10 -1.29 7.17 0.52
N SER A 11 -2.00 7.17 -0.61
CA SER A 11 -3.36 7.72 -0.76
C SER A 11 -3.57 9.25 -0.64
N VAL A 12 -2.53 10.08 -0.49
CA VAL A 12 -2.68 11.56 -0.34
C VAL A 12 -2.95 12.24 -1.69
N GLY A 13 -4.12 11.97 -2.28
CA GLY A 13 -4.53 12.49 -3.59
C GLY A 13 -4.81 14.01 -3.60
N CYS A 14 -4.52 14.66 -4.72
CA CYS A 14 -4.72 16.10 -4.92
C CYS A 14 -5.86 16.43 -5.90
N GLY A 15 -7.01 15.79 -5.72
CA GLY A 15 -8.18 15.92 -6.58
C GLY A 15 -8.45 14.69 -7.45
N GLY A 16 -9.71 14.53 -7.86
CA GLY A 16 -10.14 13.45 -8.73
C GLY A 16 -9.55 13.57 -10.14
N ALA A 17 -9.11 12.45 -10.69
CA ALA A 17 -8.61 12.37 -12.07
C ALA A 17 -9.75 12.57 -13.10
N GLU A 18 -9.39 12.92 -14.33
CA GLU A 18 -10.35 13.15 -15.43
C GLU A 18 -11.26 11.93 -15.70
N ASP A 19 -10.77 10.72 -15.41
CA ASP A 19 -11.47 9.46 -15.59
C ASP A 19 -12.06 8.89 -14.30
N ALA A 20 -12.13 9.66 -13.21
CA ALA A 20 -12.65 9.22 -11.91
C ALA A 20 -14.06 8.58 -11.98
N ALA A 21 -14.90 9.04 -12.91
CA ALA A 21 -16.23 8.46 -13.16
C ALA A 21 -16.18 6.99 -13.58
N ALA A 22 -15.13 6.55 -14.29
CA ALA A 22 -14.95 5.15 -14.68
C ALA A 22 -14.68 4.23 -13.48
N TYR A 23 -14.25 4.81 -12.36
CA TYR A 23 -13.97 4.11 -11.10
C TYR A 23 -15.04 4.33 -10.03
N GLY A 24 -16.10 5.09 -10.35
CA GLY A 24 -17.16 5.46 -9.41
C GLY A 24 -16.74 6.52 -8.38
N ASP A 25 -15.67 7.27 -8.65
CA ASP A 25 -15.06 8.23 -7.71
C ASP A 25 -15.27 9.70 -8.13
N GLU A 26 -16.31 9.99 -8.92
CA GLU A 26 -16.61 11.36 -9.35
C GLU A 26 -16.78 12.28 -8.13
N GLY A 27 -16.05 13.40 -8.13
CA GLY A 27 -16.05 14.37 -7.05
C GLY A 27 -15.08 14.08 -5.90
N SER A 28 -14.33 12.98 -5.92
CA SER A 28 -13.29 12.71 -4.91
C SER A 28 -12.19 13.78 -4.92
N ASP A 29 -11.76 14.21 -3.74
CA ASP A 29 -10.69 15.21 -3.56
C ASP A 29 -10.08 15.09 -2.15
N THR A 30 -9.20 14.12 -1.93
CA THR A 30 -8.65 13.80 -0.61
C THR A 30 -8.08 15.02 0.11
N LEU A 31 -7.06 15.70 -0.46
CA LEU A 31 -6.48 16.89 0.17
C LEU A 31 -7.48 18.06 0.26
N GLY A 32 -8.32 18.26 -0.76
CA GLY A 32 -9.31 19.34 -0.77
C GLY A 32 -10.35 19.19 0.34
N HIS A 33 -10.98 18.01 0.46
CA HIS A 33 -12.00 17.74 1.46
C HIS A 33 -11.43 17.70 2.88
N ILE A 34 -10.21 17.19 3.08
CA ILE A 34 -9.53 17.29 4.38
C ILE A 34 -9.34 18.78 4.75
N ALA A 35 -8.81 19.60 3.84
CA ALA A 35 -8.55 21.01 4.09
C ALA A 35 -9.86 21.78 4.39
N GLU A 36 -10.92 21.55 3.62
CA GLU A 36 -12.25 22.12 3.82
C GLU A 36 -12.83 21.72 5.18
N ALA A 37 -12.81 20.43 5.50
CA ALA A 37 -13.30 19.93 6.79
C ALA A 37 -12.54 20.54 7.98
N CYS A 38 -11.23 20.72 7.86
CA CYS A 38 -10.43 21.40 8.89
C CYS A 38 -10.80 22.88 9.02
N ALA A 39 -10.98 23.59 7.90
CA ALA A 39 -11.38 25.00 7.91
C ALA A 39 -12.78 25.22 8.54
N GLU A 40 -13.68 24.24 8.40
CA GLU A 40 -15.02 24.24 8.98
C GLU A 40 -15.08 23.69 10.42
N GLY A 41 -13.96 23.25 10.98
CA GLY A 41 -13.88 22.63 12.32
C GLY A 41 -14.38 21.18 12.38
N ARG A 42 -14.82 20.58 11.26
CA ARG A 42 -15.16 19.15 11.17
C ARG A 42 -13.93 18.24 11.29
N GLY A 43 -12.74 18.77 11.02
CA GLY A 43 -11.48 18.09 11.22
C GLY A 43 -10.97 18.11 12.67
N ASP A 44 -11.66 18.78 13.59
CA ASP A 44 -11.19 18.93 14.97
C ASP A 44 -11.46 17.67 15.80
N ARG A 45 -10.50 17.30 16.64
CA ARG A 45 -10.65 16.22 17.63
C ARG A 45 -9.86 16.58 18.87
N GLU A 46 -10.55 16.64 20.02
CA GLU A 46 -9.94 16.99 21.30
C GLU A 46 -8.71 16.11 21.59
N GLY A 47 -7.61 16.75 21.99
CA GLY A 47 -6.33 16.07 22.27
C GLY A 47 -5.56 15.62 21.03
N LEU A 48 -6.06 15.85 19.81
CA LEU A 48 -5.39 15.48 18.56
C LEU A 48 -5.02 16.71 17.71
N ARG A 49 -6.02 17.47 17.26
CA ARG A 49 -5.84 18.66 16.42
C ARG A 49 -7.03 19.60 16.48
N SER A 50 -6.82 20.87 16.11
CA SER A 50 -7.90 21.84 15.93
C SER A 50 -7.55 22.93 14.91
N GLY A 51 -8.59 23.49 14.28
CA GLY A 51 -8.48 24.59 13.33
C GLY A 51 -8.12 24.16 11.89
N PRO A 52 -7.76 25.12 11.03
CA PRO A 52 -7.39 24.86 9.64
C PRO A 52 -6.21 23.89 9.52
N LEU A 53 -6.13 23.17 8.39
CA LEU A 53 -5.03 22.23 8.13
C LEU A 53 -3.67 22.96 8.14
N HIS A 54 -2.76 22.55 9.02
CA HIS A 54 -1.49 23.24 9.21
C HIS A 54 -0.30 22.52 8.57
N ILE A 55 -0.06 22.82 7.29
CA ILE A 55 1.03 22.21 6.49
C ILE A 55 1.95 23.26 5.83
N PRO A 56 2.59 24.15 6.62
CA PRO A 56 3.39 25.25 6.08
C PRO A 56 4.59 24.82 5.25
N ASN A 57 5.23 23.68 5.54
CA ASN A 57 6.42 23.24 4.81
C ASN A 57 6.05 22.69 3.43
N LEU A 58 5.04 21.85 3.34
CA LEU A 58 4.51 21.33 2.08
C LEU A 58 3.94 22.45 1.21
N ALA A 59 3.19 23.39 1.81
CA ALA A 59 2.70 24.57 1.09
C ALA A 59 3.86 25.41 0.53
N ARG A 60 4.91 25.66 1.34
CA ARG A 60 6.15 26.35 0.93
C ARG A 60 6.86 25.63 -0.22
N LEU A 61 6.89 24.30 -0.21
CA LEU A 61 7.53 23.51 -1.27
C LEU A 61 6.70 23.41 -2.55
N GLY A 62 5.40 23.71 -2.49
CA GLY A 62 4.54 23.85 -3.67
C GLY A 62 3.31 22.96 -3.69
N LEU A 63 2.97 22.25 -2.61
CA LEU A 63 1.78 21.38 -2.58
C LEU A 63 0.49 22.15 -2.90
N SER A 64 0.32 23.35 -2.34
CA SER A 64 -0.85 24.19 -2.64
C SER A 64 -0.94 24.56 -4.13
N HIS A 65 0.20 24.74 -4.81
CA HIS A 65 0.23 25.03 -6.23
C HIS A 65 -0.11 23.80 -7.07
N ALA A 66 0.38 22.62 -6.68
CA ALA A 66 0.03 21.35 -7.32
C ALA A 66 -1.47 21.04 -7.21
N CYS A 67 -2.05 21.22 -6.02
CA CYS A 67 -3.48 20.99 -5.80
C CYS A 67 -4.36 21.96 -6.60
N GLU A 68 -3.99 23.25 -6.64
CA GLU A 68 -4.71 24.24 -7.44
C GLU A 68 -4.56 23.98 -8.94
N ALA A 69 -3.40 23.55 -9.41
CA ALA A 69 -3.20 23.17 -10.80
C ALA A 69 -4.02 21.94 -11.21
N SER A 70 -4.19 20.97 -10.31
CA SER A 70 -5.00 19.76 -10.52
C SER A 70 -6.50 20.05 -10.51
N THR A 71 -6.98 20.79 -9.49
CA THR A 71 -8.42 20.95 -9.22
C THR A 71 -9.02 22.26 -9.73
N GLY A 72 -8.19 23.24 -10.09
CA GLY A 72 -8.60 24.62 -10.34
C GLY A 72 -9.05 25.38 -9.09
N ARG A 73 -8.85 24.83 -7.88
CA ARG A 73 -9.32 25.41 -6.61
C ARG A 73 -8.19 25.49 -5.57
N PRO A 74 -8.12 26.56 -4.77
CA PRO A 74 -7.16 26.63 -3.67
C PRO A 74 -7.56 25.67 -2.53
N LEU A 75 -6.57 25.15 -1.80
CA LEU A 75 -6.81 24.40 -0.56
C LEU A 75 -7.40 25.30 0.52
N ALA A 76 -8.57 24.95 1.03
CA ALA A 76 -9.27 25.74 2.04
C ALA A 76 -8.44 25.87 3.34
N GLY A 77 -8.30 27.09 3.86
CA GLY A 77 -7.60 27.34 5.12
C GLY A 77 -6.07 27.16 5.08
N VAL A 78 -5.48 26.79 3.94
CA VAL A 78 -4.02 26.66 3.76
C VAL A 78 -3.49 27.86 2.99
N ALA A 79 -2.53 28.58 3.57
CA ALA A 79 -1.91 29.73 2.90
C ALA A 79 -1.05 29.26 1.71
N ARG A 80 -1.42 29.71 0.50
CA ARG A 80 -0.63 29.50 -0.71
C ARG A 80 0.44 30.60 -0.81
N PRO A 81 1.75 30.28 -0.83
CA PRO A 81 2.78 31.29 -1.03
C PRO A 81 2.69 31.88 -2.46
N GLU A 82 3.23 33.09 -2.66
CA GLU A 82 3.25 33.72 -3.99
C GLU A 82 4.10 32.90 -4.98
N ALA A 83 5.26 32.43 -4.52
CA ALA A 83 6.15 31.55 -5.26
C ALA A 83 6.57 30.35 -4.39
N PRO A 84 6.54 29.11 -4.92
CA PRO A 84 7.03 27.94 -4.21
C PRO A 84 8.55 27.91 -4.17
N GLN A 85 9.12 27.33 -3.12
CA GLN A 85 10.57 27.12 -2.99
C GLN A 85 11.04 25.81 -3.62
N GLY A 86 10.12 24.88 -3.88
CA GLY A 86 10.36 23.63 -4.59
C GLY A 86 9.80 23.65 -6.01
N GLN A 87 10.09 22.60 -6.77
CA GLN A 87 9.38 22.30 -8.01
C GLN A 87 8.10 21.55 -7.68
N TYR A 88 7.03 21.82 -8.42
CA TYR A 88 5.71 21.23 -8.17
C TYR A 88 5.06 20.76 -9.47
N GLY A 89 4.12 19.83 -9.32
CA GLY A 89 3.29 19.27 -10.37
C GLY A 89 2.33 18.26 -9.76
N TYR A 90 1.44 17.71 -10.58
CA TYR A 90 0.58 16.61 -10.22
C TYR A 90 0.72 15.49 -11.26
N GLY A 91 0.60 14.25 -10.81
CA GLY A 91 0.58 13.08 -11.69
C GLY A 91 -0.83 12.80 -12.18
N VAL A 92 -0.95 12.33 -13.42
CA VAL A 92 -2.19 11.74 -13.95
C VAL A 92 -1.87 10.28 -14.25
N GLU A 93 -2.45 9.37 -13.46
CA GLU A 93 -2.21 7.94 -13.59
C GLU A 93 -2.70 7.44 -14.96
N VAL A 94 -1.88 6.65 -15.66
CA VAL A 94 -2.25 6.04 -16.95
C VAL A 94 -2.56 4.55 -16.83
N SER A 95 -2.22 3.94 -15.69
CA SER A 95 -2.59 2.58 -15.33
C SER A 95 -4.10 2.42 -15.21
N GLN A 96 -4.60 1.21 -15.47
CA GLN A 96 -6.05 0.92 -15.39
C GLN A 96 -6.53 0.52 -13.99
N GLY A 97 -5.63 0.53 -13.00
CA GLY A 97 -5.92 0.24 -11.60
C GLY A 97 -5.76 1.51 -10.77
N LYS A 98 -6.44 1.56 -9.63
CA LYS A 98 -6.32 2.60 -8.59
C LYS A 98 -5.81 2.03 -7.27
N ASP A 99 -5.12 0.91 -7.34
CA ASP A 99 -4.59 0.15 -6.21
C ASP A 99 -3.11 0.47 -5.99
N THR A 100 -2.64 0.32 -4.75
CA THR A 100 -1.26 0.62 -4.34
C THR A 100 -0.18 0.05 -5.28
N PRO A 101 -0.22 -1.23 -5.72
CA PRO A 101 0.71 -1.73 -6.74
C PRO A 101 0.75 -0.92 -8.04
N SER A 102 -0.40 -0.61 -8.64
CA SER A 102 -0.47 0.10 -9.93
C SER A 102 0.23 1.46 -9.84
N GLY A 103 -0.13 2.28 -8.86
CA GLY A 103 0.45 3.61 -8.68
C GLY A 103 1.95 3.55 -8.37
N HIS A 104 2.37 2.67 -7.47
CA HIS A 104 3.80 2.53 -7.13
C HIS A 104 4.64 2.02 -8.30
N TRP A 105 4.13 1.07 -9.08
CA TRP A 105 4.84 0.56 -10.25
C TRP A 105 4.95 1.61 -11.34
N GLU A 106 3.90 2.41 -11.56
CA GLU A 106 3.91 3.53 -12.50
C GLU A 106 4.90 4.62 -12.08
N ILE A 107 4.92 5.01 -10.81
CA ILE A 107 5.95 5.91 -10.23
C ILE A 107 7.36 5.39 -10.51
N ALA A 108 7.54 4.06 -10.43
CA ALA A 108 8.82 3.40 -10.71
C ALA A 108 9.10 3.20 -12.22
N GLY A 109 8.26 3.71 -13.11
CA GLY A 109 8.43 3.67 -14.57
C GLY A 109 7.83 2.44 -15.25
N CYS A 110 6.93 1.71 -14.58
CA CYS A 110 6.29 0.48 -15.06
C CYS A 110 4.75 0.62 -14.99
N PRO A 111 4.14 1.38 -15.91
CA PRO A 111 2.67 1.53 -15.95
C PRO A 111 1.99 0.17 -16.17
N VAL A 112 0.76 0.04 -15.66
CA VAL A 112 -0.04 -1.19 -15.66
C VAL A 112 -1.19 -1.05 -16.66
N PRO A 113 -1.00 -1.44 -17.94
CA PRO A 113 -2.01 -1.24 -18.98
C PRO A 113 -3.14 -2.28 -18.93
N PHE A 114 -3.24 -3.06 -17.86
CA PHE A 114 -4.18 -4.16 -17.73
C PHE A 114 -5.06 -4.05 -16.51
N LYS A 115 -6.25 -4.65 -16.60
CA LYS A 115 -7.14 -4.84 -15.45
C LYS A 115 -6.69 -6.02 -14.61
N TRP A 116 -6.77 -5.85 -13.29
CA TRP A 116 -6.62 -6.93 -12.32
C TRP A 116 -7.71 -7.98 -12.48
N GLY A 117 -7.36 -9.23 -12.17
CA GLY A 117 -8.34 -10.29 -12.04
C GLY A 117 -9.03 -10.22 -10.69
N TYR A 118 -10.32 -10.53 -10.66
CA TYR A 118 -11.09 -10.63 -9.44
C TYR A 118 -11.92 -11.91 -9.48
N PHE A 119 -12.00 -12.62 -8.36
CA PHE A 119 -12.97 -13.68 -8.19
C PHE A 119 -14.28 -13.04 -7.75
N THR A 120 -15.27 -12.92 -8.64
CA THR A 120 -16.49 -12.13 -8.37
C THR A 120 -17.69 -12.99 -7.93
N THR A 121 -17.68 -14.28 -8.21
CA THR A 121 -18.75 -15.20 -7.80
C THR A 121 -18.65 -15.45 -6.29
N LEU A 122 -19.75 -15.31 -5.55
CA LEU A 122 -19.73 -15.44 -4.09
C LEU A 122 -19.41 -16.87 -3.61
N GLU A 123 -19.97 -17.88 -4.27
CA GLU A 123 -19.79 -19.30 -3.96
C GLU A 123 -19.13 -20.02 -5.14
N ASN A 124 -18.30 -21.04 -4.88
CA ASN A 124 -17.46 -21.69 -5.89
C ASN A 124 -16.65 -20.67 -6.71
N THR A 125 -16.03 -19.73 -6.00
CA THR A 125 -15.44 -18.51 -6.55
C THR A 125 -14.22 -18.76 -7.44
N PHE A 126 -13.44 -19.80 -7.15
CA PHE A 126 -12.27 -20.18 -7.92
C PHE A 126 -12.66 -21.08 -9.09
N PRO A 127 -12.13 -20.83 -10.30
CA PRO A 127 -12.36 -21.70 -11.46
C PRO A 127 -12.02 -23.17 -11.15
N PRO A 128 -12.84 -24.15 -11.61
CA PRO A 128 -12.60 -25.57 -11.33
C PRO A 128 -11.20 -26.06 -11.70
N ASP A 129 -10.66 -25.59 -12.83
CA ASP A 129 -9.30 -25.94 -13.27
C ASP A 129 -8.22 -25.38 -12.34
N LEU A 130 -8.44 -24.18 -11.78
CA LEU A 130 -7.56 -23.60 -10.77
C LEU A 130 -7.61 -24.43 -9.48
N VAL A 131 -8.80 -24.82 -9.01
CA VAL A 131 -8.97 -25.67 -7.83
C VAL A 131 -8.25 -27.01 -8.03
N ALA A 132 -8.44 -27.66 -9.18
CA ALA A 132 -7.76 -28.90 -9.52
C ALA A 132 -6.24 -28.75 -9.54
N ALA A 133 -5.72 -27.64 -10.10
CA ALA A 133 -4.30 -27.34 -10.11
C ALA A 133 -3.74 -27.10 -8.69
N ILE A 134 -4.44 -26.32 -7.84
CA ILE A 134 -4.04 -26.08 -6.45
C ILE A 134 -3.94 -27.41 -5.68
N ILE A 135 -4.92 -28.30 -5.85
CA ILE A 135 -4.93 -29.61 -5.20
C ILE A 135 -3.75 -30.47 -5.68
N ARG A 136 -3.54 -30.53 -7.00
CA ARG A 136 -2.48 -31.35 -7.61
C ARG A 136 -1.09 -30.85 -7.24
N GLU A 137 -0.78 -29.59 -7.53
CA GLU A 137 0.55 -29.02 -7.31
C GLU A 137 0.85 -28.84 -5.81
N GLY A 138 -0.18 -28.57 -5.00
CA GLY A 138 -0.06 -28.46 -3.54
C GLY A 138 0.00 -29.82 -2.82
N THR A 139 -0.18 -30.94 -3.53
CA THR A 139 -0.32 -32.29 -2.95
C THR A 139 -1.32 -32.30 -1.78
N LEU A 140 -2.53 -31.82 -2.05
CA LEU A 140 -3.58 -31.64 -1.06
C LEU A 140 -4.65 -32.74 -1.14
N PRO A 141 -5.28 -33.12 -0.02
CA PRO A 141 -6.46 -33.99 -0.02
C PRO A 141 -7.73 -33.30 -0.56
N GLY A 142 -7.66 -32.00 -0.86
CA GLY A 142 -8.77 -31.13 -1.27
C GLY A 142 -8.58 -29.71 -0.74
N ILE A 143 -9.58 -28.85 -0.94
CA ILE A 143 -9.66 -27.51 -0.32
C ILE A 143 -11.02 -27.34 0.38
N LEU A 144 -11.08 -26.41 1.33
CA LEU A 144 -12.32 -25.94 1.97
C LEU A 144 -12.59 -24.47 1.60
N GLY A 145 -13.82 -23.99 1.82
CA GLY A 145 -14.20 -22.60 1.59
C GLY A 145 -14.66 -22.33 0.16
N ASN A 146 -13.72 -22.10 -0.78
CA ASN A 146 -13.96 -21.73 -2.18
C ASN A 146 -15.06 -20.66 -2.37
N ARG A 147 -15.02 -19.60 -1.55
CA ARG A 147 -16.04 -18.55 -1.54
C ARG A 147 -15.49 -17.21 -1.06
N HIS A 148 -16.29 -16.17 -1.20
CA HIS A 148 -16.09 -14.89 -0.52
C HIS A 148 -16.35 -15.05 0.97
N ALA A 149 -15.41 -14.64 1.82
CA ALA A 149 -15.63 -14.71 3.26
C ALA A 149 -14.76 -13.75 4.06
N SER A 150 -15.25 -13.38 5.25
CA SER A 150 -14.39 -12.83 6.30
C SER A 150 -13.42 -13.89 6.80
N GLY A 151 -12.15 -13.51 6.96
CA GLY A 151 -11.10 -14.42 7.41
C GLY A 151 -11.33 -14.99 8.82
N THR A 152 -11.99 -14.26 9.72
CA THR A 152 -12.35 -14.80 11.04
C THR A 152 -13.49 -15.79 10.93
N ALA A 153 -14.60 -15.39 10.30
CA ALA A 153 -15.78 -16.23 10.16
C ALA A 153 -15.50 -17.55 9.44
N VAL A 154 -14.70 -17.53 8.36
CA VAL A 154 -14.37 -18.75 7.60
C VAL A 154 -13.46 -19.70 8.36
N ILE A 155 -12.59 -19.18 9.22
CA ILE A 155 -11.75 -20.00 10.10
C ILE A 155 -12.63 -20.60 11.19
N ASP A 156 -13.47 -19.81 11.86
CA ASP A 156 -14.37 -20.30 12.91
C ASP A 156 -15.30 -21.42 12.39
N GLU A 157 -15.77 -21.31 11.15
CA GLU A 157 -16.63 -22.31 10.53
C GLU A 157 -15.89 -23.59 10.10
N LEU A 158 -14.68 -23.46 9.53
CA LEU A 158 -14.02 -24.57 8.81
C LEU A 158 -12.76 -25.11 9.49
N ALA A 159 -12.33 -24.56 10.62
CA ALA A 159 -11.10 -24.96 11.29
C ALA A 159 -11.11 -26.41 11.78
N GLU A 160 -12.20 -26.90 12.35
CA GLU A 160 -12.30 -28.30 12.79
C GLU A 160 -12.16 -29.28 11.62
N GLU A 161 -12.87 -29.02 10.51
CA GLU A 161 -12.77 -29.85 9.30
C GLU A 161 -11.36 -29.75 8.69
N HIS A 162 -10.76 -28.56 8.68
CA HIS A 162 -9.38 -28.36 8.25
C HIS A 162 -8.41 -29.24 9.05
N ILE A 163 -8.52 -29.22 10.38
CA ILE A 163 -7.68 -30.01 11.29
C ILE A 163 -7.89 -31.51 11.07
N ALA A 164 -9.14 -31.95 10.93
CA ALA A 164 -9.47 -33.36 10.76
C ALA A 164 -9.06 -33.92 9.39
N THR A 165 -9.14 -33.12 8.32
CA THR A 165 -8.93 -33.58 6.94
C THR A 165 -7.58 -33.20 6.35
N GLY A 166 -6.90 -32.20 6.92
CA GLY A 166 -5.69 -31.61 6.37
C GLY A 166 -5.91 -30.77 5.10
N LYS A 167 -7.17 -30.48 4.72
CA LYS A 167 -7.50 -29.63 3.57
C LYS A 167 -7.36 -28.15 3.96
N PRO A 168 -6.52 -27.33 3.30
CA PRO A 168 -6.43 -25.91 3.63
C PRO A 168 -7.73 -25.16 3.28
N ILE A 169 -7.98 -24.07 3.99
CA ILE A 169 -9.16 -23.22 3.80
C ILE A 169 -8.80 -22.13 2.77
N CYS A 170 -9.34 -22.22 1.56
CA CYS A 170 -9.12 -21.26 0.49
C CYS A 170 -10.33 -20.33 0.35
N TYR A 171 -10.14 -19.01 0.38
CA TYR A 171 -11.21 -18.03 0.27
C TYR A 171 -10.72 -16.72 -0.35
N THR A 172 -11.65 -15.85 -0.74
CA THR A 172 -11.35 -14.53 -1.35
C THR A 172 -12.09 -13.39 -0.63
N SER A 173 -11.78 -12.15 -0.99
CA SER A 173 -12.53 -10.94 -0.66
C SER A 173 -12.95 -10.20 -1.94
N VAL A 174 -13.44 -8.98 -1.77
CA VAL A 174 -13.70 -8.03 -2.87
C VAL A 174 -12.42 -7.57 -3.59
N ASP A 175 -11.26 -7.74 -2.95
CA ASP A 175 -9.96 -7.39 -3.52
C ASP A 175 -9.46 -8.48 -4.48
N SER A 176 -8.44 -8.13 -5.28
CA SER A 176 -7.73 -9.08 -6.14
C SER A 176 -6.80 -9.99 -5.32
N VAL A 177 -7.38 -10.93 -4.57
CA VAL A 177 -6.63 -11.81 -3.66
C VAL A 177 -7.11 -13.27 -3.68
N LEU A 178 -6.21 -14.19 -3.33
CA LEU A 178 -6.55 -15.55 -2.91
C LEU A 178 -5.92 -15.80 -1.54
N GLN A 179 -6.74 -16.11 -0.54
CA GLN A 179 -6.28 -16.32 0.83
C GLN A 179 -6.31 -17.80 1.18
N ILE A 180 -5.27 -18.27 1.88
CA ILE A 180 -5.13 -19.66 2.30
C ILE A 180 -4.92 -19.67 3.82
N ALA A 181 -5.91 -20.17 4.55
CA ALA A 181 -5.84 -20.36 6.00
C ALA A 181 -5.48 -21.81 6.34
N ALA A 182 -4.59 -21.97 7.32
CA ALA A 182 -4.22 -23.28 7.84
C ALA A 182 -3.73 -23.18 9.28
N HIS A 183 -4.02 -24.21 10.08
CA HIS A 183 -3.59 -24.30 11.46
C HIS A 183 -2.08 -24.57 11.53
N GLU A 184 -1.34 -23.79 12.34
CA GLU A 184 0.14 -23.85 12.34
C GLU A 184 0.68 -25.23 12.76
N GLU A 185 0.06 -25.86 13.75
CA GLU A 185 0.51 -27.17 14.25
C GLU A 185 0.08 -28.35 13.37
N HIS A 186 -1.14 -28.34 12.84
CA HIS A 186 -1.72 -29.47 12.10
C HIS A 186 -1.34 -29.47 10.61
N PHE A 187 -1.21 -28.28 10.00
CA PHE A 187 -0.81 -28.17 8.60
C PHE A 187 0.67 -27.80 8.43
N GLY A 188 1.23 -27.03 9.37
CA GLY A 188 2.61 -26.56 9.33
C GLY A 188 2.77 -25.22 8.60
N LEU A 189 3.35 -24.23 9.29
CA LEU A 189 3.60 -22.90 8.72
C LEU A 189 4.48 -22.93 7.46
N GLY A 190 5.55 -23.73 7.46
CA GLY A 190 6.41 -23.89 6.30
C GLY A 190 5.69 -24.48 5.09
N ARG A 191 4.78 -25.44 5.32
CA ARG A 191 3.95 -26.04 4.27
C ARG A 191 2.93 -25.04 3.73
N LEU A 192 2.32 -24.22 4.59
CA LEU A 192 1.43 -23.13 4.18
C LEU A 192 2.15 -22.16 3.26
N TYR A 193 3.36 -21.72 3.61
CA TYR A 193 4.14 -20.82 2.75
C TYR A 193 4.53 -21.45 1.42
N ALA A 194 4.92 -22.74 1.41
CA ALA A 194 5.22 -23.46 0.18
C ALA A 194 4.00 -23.57 -0.74
N LEU A 195 2.82 -23.84 -0.16
CA LEU A 195 1.56 -23.85 -0.88
C LEU A 195 1.24 -22.46 -1.46
N CYS A 196 1.32 -21.39 -0.67
CA CYS A 196 1.05 -20.04 -1.16
C CYS A 196 1.98 -19.63 -2.32
N LYS A 197 3.27 -20.00 -2.28
CA LYS A 197 4.20 -19.77 -3.42
C LYS A 197 3.78 -20.53 -4.67
N THR A 198 3.30 -21.77 -4.50
CA THR A 198 2.80 -22.58 -5.62
C THR A 198 1.54 -21.96 -6.22
N VAL A 199 0.57 -21.60 -5.37
CA VAL A 199 -0.68 -20.96 -5.80
C VAL A 199 -0.42 -19.62 -6.46
N ARG A 200 0.58 -18.85 -6.00
CA ARG A 200 0.99 -17.59 -6.61
C ARG A 200 1.28 -17.76 -8.11
N VAL A 201 2.10 -18.74 -8.48
CA VAL A 201 2.39 -19.04 -9.90
C VAL A 201 1.12 -19.44 -10.66
N LEU A 202 0.25 -20.23 -10.04
CA LEU A 202 -1.00 -20.69 -10.67
C LEU A 202 -1.99 -19.56 -10.97
N VAL A 203 -2.00 -18.49 -10.16
CA VAL A 203 -2.92 -17.37 -10.32
C VAL A 203 -2.33 -16.17 -11.09
N ASP A 204 -1.05 -16.23 -11.48
CA ASP A 204 -0.42 -15.17 -12.30
C ASP A 204 -1.10 -14.97 -13.67
N PRO A 205 -1.49 -16.02 -14.43
CA PRO A 205 -2.24 -15.85 -15.68
C PRO A 205 -3.60 -15.19 -15.48
N LEU A 206 -4.16 -15.28 -14.27
CA LEU A 206 -5.42 -14.66 -13.88
C LEU A 206 -5.24 -13.23 -13.37
N ARG A 207 -3.99 -12.74 -13.26
CA ARG A 207 -3.66 -11.40 -12.74
C ARG A 207 -4.28 -11.14 -11.36
N ILE A 208 -4.24 -12.13 -10.48
CA ILE A 208 -4.62 -11.93 -9.08
C ILE A 208 -3.50 -11.17 -8.37
N GLY A 209 -3.79 -10.07 -7.68
CA GLY A 209 -2.79 -9.20 -7.06
C GLY A 209 -1.95 -9.90 -5.99
N ARG A 210 -2.59 -10.62 -5.05
CA ARG A 210 -1.87 -11.30 -3.95
C ARG A 210 -2.40 -12.69 -3.62
N VAL A 211 -1.51 -13.59 -3.24
CA VAL A 211 -1.85 -14.79 -2.46
C VAL A 211 -1.45 -14.55 -1.01
N ILE A 212 -2.35 -14.79 -0.05
CA ILE A 212 -2.12 -14.43 1.36
C ILE A 212 -2.18 -15.68 2.24
N ALA A 213 -1.07 -15.98 2.93
CA ALA A 213 -1.02 -16.96 3.99
C ALA A 213 -1.70 -16.40 5.25
N ARG A 214 -2.68 -17.14 5.77
CA ARG A 214 -3.46 -16.80 6.97
C ARG A 214 -3.33 -17.91 8.02
N PRO A 215 -2.14 -18.05 8.63
CA PRO A 215 -1.97 -19.02 9.69
C PRO A 215 -2.84 -18.69 10.90
N PHE A 216 -3.33 -19.72 11.58
CA PHE A 216 -4.09 -19.59 12.81
C PHE A 216 -3.69 -20.69 13.81
N VAL A 217 -4.04 -20.45 15.07
CA VAL A 217 -3.85 -21.37 16.20
C VAL A 217 -5.13 -21.43 17.04
N GLY A 218 -5.18 -22.37 17.97
CA GLY A 218 -6.27 -22.52 18.93
C GLY A 218 -7.09 -23.78 18.69
N THR A 219 -8.09 -23.99 19.53
CA THR A 219 -9.00 -25.14 19.45
C THR A 219 -10.45 -24.65 19.56
N THR A 220 -11.40 -25.56 19.38
CA THR A 220 -12.83 -25.27 19.56
C THR A 220 -13.15 -24.74 20.96
N GLU A 221 -12.44 -25.22 21.98
CA GLU A 221 -12.64 -24.79 23.37
C GLU A 221 -12.08 -23.39 23.64
N THR A 222 -10.96 -23.03 23.00
CA THR A 222 -10.31 -21.73 23.22
C THR A 222 -10.69 -20.67 22.18
N GLY A 223 -11.34 -21.08 21.10
CA GLY A 223 -11.49 -20.30 19.88
C GLY A 223 -10.23 -20.31 19.00
N PHE A 224 -10.43 -20.04 17.72
CA PHE A 224 -9.35 -19.94 16.73
C PHE A 224 -8.93 -18.48 16.55
N THR A 225 -7.61 -18.25 16.49
CA THR A 225 -7.04 -16.90 16.34
C THR A 225 -5.97 -16.90 15.26
N ARG A 226 -6.07 -15.95 14.31
CA ARG A 226 -5.02 -15.71 13.31
C ARG A 226 -3.75 -15.22 14.00
N THR A 227 -2.60 -15.69 13.53
CA THR A 227 -1.30 -15.31 14.10
C THR A 227 -0.68 -14.12 13.36
N GLY A 228 0.39 -13.57 13.95
CA GLY A 228 1.25 -12.58 13.31
C GLY A 228 2.08 -13.13 12.14
N ASN A 229 2.08 -14.45 11.90
CA ASN A 229 2.82 -15.10 10.81
C ASN A 229 2.13 -14.95 9.44
N ARG A 230 1.25 -13.96 9.29
CA ARG A 230 0.69 -13.59 7.98
C ARG A 230 1.82 -13.31 7.01
N LYS A 231 1.71 -13.86 5.79
CA LYS A 231 2.63 -13.55 4.70
C LYS A 231 1.89 -13.35 3.39
N ASP A 232 2.17 -12.24 2.72
CA ASP A 232 1.58 -11.90 1.44
C ASP A 232 2.59 -12.23 0.33
N PHE A 233 2.09 -12.80 -0.76
CA PHE A 233 2.83 -13.16 -1.96
C PHE A 233 2.23 -12.36 -3.12
N ALA A 234 2.81 -11.19 -3.38
CA ALA A 234 2.39 -10.31 -4.45
C ALA A 234 2.91 -10.81 -5.81
N ILE A 235 2.19 -10.48 -6.87
CA ILE A 235 2.74 -10.55 -8.22
C ILE A 235 3.87 -9.50 -8.36
N PRO A 236 5.01 -9.81 -9.00
CA PRO A 236 6.03 -8.80 -9.26
C PRO A 236 5.59 -7.80 -10.35
N PRO A 237 6.25 -6.63 -10.44
CA PRO A 237 6.05 -5.71 -11.56
C PRO A 237 6.23 -6.42 -12.92
N PRO A 238 5.37 -6.15 -13.91
CA PRO A 238 5.36 -6.87 -15.18
C PRO A 238 6.57 -6.56 -16.07
N ASP A 239 7.21 -5.40 -15.87
CA ASP A 239 8.36 -4.94 -16.66
C ASP A 239 9.46 -4.36 -15.76
N GLU A 240 10.50 -3.80 -16.36
CA GLU A 240 11.61 -3.11 -15.70
C GLU A 240 11.14 -1.85 -14.96
N THR A 241 11.54 -1.74 -13.70
CA THR A 241 11.35 -0.57 -12.83
C THR A 241 12.65 0.19 -12.63
N ILE A 242 12.59 1.38 -12.02
CA ILE A 242 13.79 2.11 -11.59
C ILE A 242 14.65 1.28 -10.62
N LEU A 243 14.03 0.42 -9.80
CA LEU A 243 14.75 -0.48 -8.89
C LEU A 243 15.61 -1.49 -9.65
N ASP A 244 15.08 -2.07 -10.73
CA ASP A 244 15.83 -2.96 -11.62
C ASP A 244 17.02 -2.23 -12.28
N ARG A 245 16.79 -1.01 -12.79
CA ARG A 245 17.84 -0.19 -13.42
C ARG A 245 18.96 0.17 -12.45
N LEU A 246 18.61 0.45 -11.19
CA LEU A 246 19.57 0.76 -10.13
C LEU A 246 20.38 -0.48 -9.75
N ALA A 247 19.72 -1.62 -9.55
CA ALA A 247 20.37 -2.89 -9.27
C ALA A 247 21.34 -3.31 -10.38
N ALA A 248 20.93 -3.18 -11.66
CA ALA A 248 21.77 -3.48 -12.82
C ALA A 248 23.05 -2.60 -12.88
N LYS A 249 23.00 -1.40 -12.31
CA LYS A 249 24.13 -0.47 -12.21
C LYS A 249 24.90 -0.58 -10.88
N GLY A 250 24.58 -1.57 -10.04
CA GLY A 250 25.20 -1.77 -8.73
C GLY A 250 24.96 -0.60 -7.76
N ARG A 251 23.84 0.12 -7.89
CA ARG A 251 23.52 1.26 -7.04
C ARG A 251 22.90 0.79 -5.71
N PRO A 252 23.34 1.32 -4.57
CA PRO A 252 22.72 1.03 -3.29
C PRO A 252 21.28 1.53 -3.25
N VAL A 253 20.37 0.62 -2.87
CA VAL A 253 18.95 0.90 -2.69
C VAL A 253 18.59 0.56 -1.25
N VAL A 254 17.89 1.47 -0.59
CA VAL A 254 17.19 1.20 0.67
C VAL A 254 15.71 1.46 0.46
N THR A 255 14.88 0.54 0.91
CA THR A 255 13.43 0.66 0.84
C THR A 255 12.84 0.66 2.24
N VAL A 256 11.85 1.53 2.48
CA VAL A 256 11.25 1.72 3.80
C VAL A 256 9.74 1.56 3.73
N GLY A 257 9.16 0.88 4.72
CA GLY A 257 7.74 0.59 4.79
C GLY A 257 7.35 -0.57 3.86
N LYS A 258 6.24 -0.44 3.14
CA LYS A 258 5.68 -1.54 2.33
C LYS A 258 6.30 -1.71 0.94
N ILE A 259 7.28 -0.89 0.55
CA ILE A 259 7.91 -0.95 -0.78
C ILE A 259 8.40 -2.37 -1.11
N GLY A 260 9.06 -3.05 -0.16
CA GLY A 260 9.48 -4.45 -0.33
C GLY A 260 8.34 -5.37 -0.79
N ASP A 261 7.19 -5.29 -0.12
CA ASP A 261 6.03 -6.14 -0.41
C ASP A 261 5.34 -5.73 -1.72
N ILE A 262 5.25 -4.43 -2.01
CA ILE A 262 4.64 -3.85 -3.22
C ILE A 262 5.39 -4.29 -4.49
N PHE A 263 6.71 -4.38 -4.42
CA PHE A 263 7.55 -4.81 -5.54
C PHE A 263 7.90 -6.29 -5.49
N ALA A 264 7.21 -7.08 -4.66
CA ALA A 264 7.46 -8.51 -4.46
C ALA A 264 8.94 -8.85 -4.18
N HIS A 265 9.62 -7.97 -3.44
CA HIS A 265 11.04 -8.02 -3.09
C HIS A 265 12.00 -8.03 -4.30
N ARG A 266 11.54 -7.60 -5.48
CA ARG A 266 12.34 -7.52 -6.70
C ARG A 266 13.22 -6.28 -6.65
N ASN A 267 14.53 -6.48 -6.47
CA ASN A 267 15.55 -5.42 -6.51
C ASN A 267 15.33 -4.27 -5.49
N THR A 268 14.70 -4.58 -4.36
CA THR A 268 14.33 -3.63 -3.29
C THR A 268 15.48 -3.30 -2.33
N GLY A 269 16.66 -3.89 -2.54
CA GLY A 269 17.86 -3.60 -1.76
C GLY A 269 17.70 -3.97 -0.27
N GLU A 270 18.13 -3.08 0.62
CA GLU A 270 17.91 -3.23 2.05
C GLU A 270 16.48 -2.81 2.41
N GLU A 271 15.68 -3.71 2.98
CA GLU A 271 14.29 -3.42 3.38
C GLU A 271 14.17 -3.13 4.89
N ILE A 272 13.61 -1.97 5.23
CA ILE A 272 13.40 -1.50 6.61
C ILE A 272 11.90 -1.32 6.86
N LYS A 273 11.34 -2.02 7.86
CA LYS A 273 9.89 -2.08 8.08
C LYS A 273 9.46 -1.79 9.54
N PRO A 274 9.77 -0.61 10.09
CA PRO A 274 9.20 -0.19 11.37
C PRO A 274 7.69 0.07 11.23
N PHE A 275 6.98 0.06 12.34
CA PHE A 275 5.55 0.31 12.38
C PHE A 275 5.25 1.80 12.60
N GLY A 276 4.35 2.35 11.78
CA GLY A 276 3.86 3.73 11.86
C GLY A 276 4.70 4.76 11.08
N ASN A 277 4.03 5.75 10.49
CA ASN A 277 4.62 6.76 9.61
C ASN A 277 5.79 7.51 10.25
N ALA A 278 5.69 7.88 11.54
CA ALA A 278 6.77 8.58 12.23
C ALA A 278 8.06 7.73 12.34
N ALA A 279 7.92 6.44 12.66
CA ALA A 279 9.05 5.53 12.76
C ALA A 279 9.62 5.19 11.36
N MET A 280 8.76 5.05 10.35
CA MET A 280 9.18 4.87 8.96
C MET A 280 9.95 6.09 8.46
N PHE A 281 9.46 7.30 8.69
CA PHE A 281 10.16 8.50 8.26
C PHE A 281 11.50 8.67 8.99
N ALA A 282 11.55 8.46 10.30
CA ALA A 282 12.81 8.49 11.05
C ALA A 282 13.84 7.47 10.50
N ALA A 283 13.41 6.22 10.25
CA ALA A 283 14.28 5.19 9.68
C ALA A 283 14.72 5.54 8.24
N ALA A 284 13.87 6.19 7.45
CA ALA A 284 14.23 6.68 6.12
C ALA A 284 15.29 7.78 6.16
N LEU A 285 15.23 8.70 7.14
CA LEU A 285 16.24 9.73 7.32
C LEU A 285 17.59 9.13 7.72
N GLU A 286 17.60 8.19 8.67
CA GLU A 286 18.81 7.47 9.08
C GLU A 286 19.40 6.67 7.90
N ALA A 287 18.55 5.99 7.13
CA ALA A 287 18.97 5.27 5.93
C ALA A 287 19.53 6.22 4.86
N PHE A 288 18.88 7.35 4.62
CA PHE A 288 19.32 8.32 3.62
C PHE A 288 20.64 8.98 4.00
N GLU A 289 20.87 9.27 5.28
CA GLU A 289 22.11 9.85 5.78
C GLU A 289 23.33 8.96 5.48
N ARG A 290 23.19 7.64 5.68
CA ARG A 290 24.26 6.66 5.42
C ARG A 290 24.41 6.23 3.96
N LEU A 291 23.48 6.60 3.07
CA LEU A 291 23.57 6.23 1.66
C LEU A 291 24.81 6.89 1.01
N PRO A 292 25.63 6.13 0.26
CA PRO A 292 26.74 6.71 -0.49
C PRO A 292 26.24 7.45 -1.73
N ASP A 293 27.15 8.17 -2.39
CA ASP A 293 26.90 8.86 -3.66
C ASP A 293 26.23 7.96 -4.72
N GLY A 294 25.12 8.46 -5.29
CA GLY A 294 24.32 7.70 -6.26
C GLY A 294 23.39 6.66 -5.63
N GLY A 295 23.21 6.66 -4.31
CA GLY A 295 22.25 5.84 -3.59
C GLY A 295 20.80 6.32 -3.76
N PHE A 296 19.85 5.39 -3.59
CA PHE A 296 18.42 5.65 -3.71
C PHE A 296 17.67 5.16 -2.46
N CYS A 297 16.82 6.01 -1.89
CA CYS A 297 15.92 5.67 -0.80
C CYS A 297 14.47 5.77 -1.29
N PHE A 298 13.69 4.69 -1.19
CA PHE A 298 12.29 4.67 -1.59
C PHE A 298 11.41 4.33 -0.38
N VAL A 299 10.53 5.24 -0.01
CA VAL A 299 9.73 5.22 1.22
C VAL A 299 8.26 5.17 0.87
N ASN A 300 7.51 4.24 1.49
CA ASN A 300 6.05 4.32 1.55
C ASN A 300 5.59 4.60 2.99
N LEU A 301 4.90 5.71 3.20
CA LEU A 301 4.26 6.09 4.46
C LEU A 301 2.77 5.71 4.43
N VAL A 302 2.47 4.50 4.88
CA VAL A 302 1.20 3.81 4.61
C VAL A 302 0.03 4.18 5.53
N ASP A 303 0.27 4.80 6.70
CA ASP A 303 -0.81 5.01 7.67
C ASP A 303 -1.91 5.94 7.13
N PHE A 304 -1.56 6.86 6.23
CA PHE A 304 -2.49 7.72 5.51
C PHE A 304 -3.64 6.91 4.89
N ASP A 305 -3.31 5.84 4.16
CA ASP A 305 -4.28 4.94 3.56
C ASP A 305 -4.94 4.01 4.60
N THR A 306 -4.12 3.25 5.34
CA THR A 306 -4.64 2.11 6.12
C THR A 306 -5.28 2.48 7.45
N GLU A 307 -4.79 3.54 8.11
CA GLU A 307 -5.29 3.96 9.42
C GLU A 307 -6.34 5.07 9.31
N TYR A 308 -6.32 5.87 8.23
CA TYR A 308 -7.18 7.05 8.11
C TYR A 308 -8.10 7.02 6.88
N GLY A 309 -7.57 6.88 5.66
CA GLY A 309 -8.35 6.92 4.42
C GLY A 309 -9.44 5.85 4.37
N HIS A 310 -9.06 4.58 4.52
CA HIS A 310 -10.02 3.47 4.56
C HIS A 310 -10.99 3.53 5.74
N ARG A 311 -10.63 4.20 6.83
CA ARG A 311 -11.48 4.37 8.01
C ARG A 311 -12.37 5.61 7.94
N ARG A 312 -12.24 6.42 6.88
CA ARG A 312 -12.97 7.68 6.72
C ARG A 312 -12.76 8.61 7.92
N ASP A 313 -11.51 8.67 8.41
CA ASP A 313 -11.10 9.43 9.59
C ASP A 313 -10.41 10.75 9.22
N ILE A 314 -11.20 11.77 8.89
CA ILE A 314 -10.70 13.11 8.54
C ILE A 314 -9.77 13.71 9.62
N PRO A 315 -10.15 13.81 10.93
CA PRO A 315 -9.25 14.36 11.95
C PRO A 315 -7.92 13.60 12.07
N GLY A 316 -7.96 12.27 11.98
CA GLY A 316 -6.77 11.42 12.01
C GLY A 316 -5.84 11.69 10.82
N TYR A 317 -6.41 11.74 9.61
CA TYR A 317 -5.68 12.00 8.38
C TYR A 317 -5.00 13.37 8.41
N ALA A 318 -5.73 14.41 8.79
CA ALA A 318 -5.20 15.77 8.92
C ALA A 318 -4.06 15.86 9.95
N ALA A 319 -4.21 15.21 11.11
CA ALA A 319 -3.16 15.20 12.14
C ALA A 319 -1.90 14.47 11.67
N ALA A 320 -2.05 13.39 10.89
CA ALA A 320 -0.92 12.69 10.29
C ALA A 320 -0.18 13.56 9.26
N LEU A 321 -0.90 14.34 8.45
CA LEU A 321 -0.32 15.29 7.50
C LEU A 321 0.45 16.40 8.23
N GLU A 322 -0.14 17.00 9.27
CA GLU A 322 0.50 18.01 10.11
C GLU A 322 1.74 17.47 10.83
N ALA A 323 1.71 16.19 11.24
CA ALA A 323 2.86 15.53 11.85
C ALA A 323 4.01 15.31 10.86
N PHE A 324 3.71 14.84 9.64
CA PHE A 324 4.71 14.70 8.59
C PHE A 324 5.30 16.06 8.17
N ASP A 325 4.45 17.07 7.97
CA ASP A 325 4.88 18.42 7.59
C ASP A 325 5.85 19.02 8.62
N ARG A 326 5.55 18.86 9.91
CA ARG A 326 6.41 19.35 11.01
C ARG A 326 7.79 18.71 11.02
N ASP A 327 7.90 17.46 10.60
CA ASP A 327 9.16 16.71 10.60
C ASP A 327 9.97 16.93 9.31
N LEU A 328 9.35 17.48 8.26
CA LEU A 328 9.96 17.68 6.95
C LEU A 328 11.28 18.50 6.96
N PRO A 329 11.45 19.54 7.81
CA PRO A 329 12.72 20.25 7.93
C PRO A 329 13.92 19.36 8.29
N ARG A 330 13.68 18.21 8.93
CA ARG A 330 14.75 17.23 9.24
C ARG A 330 15.31 16.60 7.97
N LEU A 331 14.48 16.35 6.96
CA LEU A 331 14.93 15.87 5.65
C LEU A 331 15.74 16.96 4.94
N GLU A 332 15.23 18.20 4.92
CA GLU A 332 15.91 19.32 4.27
C GLU A 332 17.34 19.54 4.83
N ALA A 333 17.53 19.38 6.14
CA ALA A 333 18.84 19.48 6.78
C ALA A 333 19.83 18.37 6.36
N LEU A 334 19.35 17.22 5.86
CA LEU A 334 20.18 16.09 5.41
C LEU A 334 20.53 16.15 3.92
N LEU A 335 19.83 16.96 3.14
CA LEU A 335 20.08 17.13 1.71
C LEU A 335 21.39 17.88 1.48
N ARG A 336 22.18 17.37 0.53
CA ARG A 336 23.42 18.00 0.07
C ARG A 336 23.19 18.64 -1.30
N PRO A 337 24.02 19.60 -1.72
CA PRO A 337 23.94 20.16 -3.08
C PRO A 337 23.94 19.05 -4.14
N GLY A 338 22.88 19.01 -4.95
CA GLY A 338 22.69 18.04 -6.02
C GLY A 338 21.82 16.84 -5.65
N ASP A 339 21.53 16.58 -4.37
CA ASP A 339 20.56 15.55 -3.98
C ASP A 339 19.15 15.90 -4.47
N LEU A 340 18.33 14.88 -4.67
CA LEU A 340 16.93 15.00 -5.07
C LEU A 340 16.00 14.40 -4.01
N ALA A 341 15.01 15.18 -3.56
CA ALA A 341 13.89 14.66 -2.78
C ALA A 341 12.59 14.84 -3.58
N VAL A 342 11.83 13.76 -3.71
CA VAL A 342 10.50 13.77 -4.34
C VAL A 342 9.49 13.29 -3.31
N ILE A 343 8.42 14.07 -3.12
CA ILE A 343 7.28 13.71 -2.28
C ILE A 343 6.07 13.62 -3.21
N THR A 344 5.37 12.49 -3.16
CA THR A 344 4.23 12.21 -4.06
C THR A 344 3.22 11.31 -3.36
N ALA A 345 2.16 10.92 -4.06
CA ALA A 345 1.19 9.92 -3.66
C ALA A 345 1.01 8.94 -4.84
N ASP A 346 0.53 7.73 -4.54
CA ASP A 346 0.29 6.68 -5.53
C ASP A 346 -1.16 6.66 -6.04
N HIS A 347 -2.12 7.08 -5.21
CA HIS A 347 -3.53 7.31 -5.58
C HIS A 347 -4.20 8.27 -4.58
N GLY A 348 -5.53 8.44 -4.66
CA GLY A 348 -6.35 9.09 -3.63
C GLY A 348 -7.12 8.08 -2.77
N ASN A 349 -7.43 8.43 -1.52
CA ASN A 349 -8.39 7.73 -0.67
C ASN A 349 -9.13 8.74 0.24
N ASP A 350 -10.13 9.38 -0.34
CA ASP A 350 -10.87 10.52 0.23
C ASP A 350 -11.67 10.14 1.50
N PRO A 351 -11.29 10.62 2.71
CA PRO A 351 -11.85 10.18 3.98
C PRO A 351 -13.23 10.74 4.33
#